data_AF-A0A9P8HE19-F1
#
_entry.id   AF-A0A9P8HE19-F1
#
_cell.length_a   1.000
_cell.length_b   1.000
_cell.length_c   1.000
_cell.angle_alpha   90.00
_cell.angle_beta   90.00
_cell.angle_gamma   90.00
#
_symmetry.space_group_name_H-M   'P 1'
#
loop_
_entity.id
_entity.type
_entity.pdbx_description
1 polymer ?
#
loop_
_entity_poly.entity_id
_entity_poly.type
_entity_poly.pdbx_seq_one_letter_code
_entity_poly.pdbx_strand_id
1 'polypeptide(L)'
;MASSISSSNSSAFLAIPLEIRRQIYRYCIPPKPLIDVSSGVCRKNRFDWSEELNEHHDDLEEFGDIPFIEIEQGEESESETSIDCGNNRIMYELYPSSRSAFPGLLLCCRQITEEVTDILYDDATMLVGLHDLGQTKLAKLPKAREKIRKMILILRPTPAFYNPDFRMDPNIWNSILSNLSMLGIIAEQPSKTEWPEEELENTVDKWITRVTPICDYIGRSLGREAEVVVDANDEAKTVNVFEKAMPGRCRFQNFSMADVIFRRGRYSQESLDWDDVDDGPTSCRDIIDDCEEKIADTVFPYVLFSFINLKRLDTAAKLNLLKQKEKKQPPSA
;
A
#
# COMPACT_ATOMS: atom_id res chain seq x y z
N MET A 1 21.63 -53.34 -8.00
CA MET A 1 20.62 -52.76 -7.09
C MET A 1 20.94 -51.28 -6.94
N ALA A 2 20.18 -50.42 -7.61
CA ALA A 2 20.38 -48.98 -7.57
C ALA A 2 19.68 -48.43 -6.32
N SER A 3 20.44 -47.90 -5.37
CA SER A 3 19.89 -47.18 -4.22
C SER A 3 19.27 -45.87 -4.71
N SER A 4 17.96 -45.78 -4.67
CA SER A 4 17.23 -44.53 -4.85
C SER A 4 17.57 -43.61 -3.68
N ILE A 5 18.54 -42.72 -3.88
CA ILE A 5 18.76 -41.59 -2.98
C ILE A 5 17.54 -40.68 -3.15
N SER A 6 16.59 -40.84 -2.22
CA SER A 6 15.48 -39.92 -2.01
C SER A 6 16.08 -38.55 -1.71
N SER A 7 16.18 -37.72 -2.74
CA SER A 7 16.51 -36.30 -2.67
C SER A 7 15.32 -35.57 -2.05
N SER A 8 15.12 -35.73 -0.75
CA SER A 8 14.21 -34.89 0.02
C SER A 8 14.90 -33.53 0.21
N ASN A 9 14.84 -32.71 -0.84
CA ASN A 9 15.27 -31.31 -0.83
C ASN A 9 14.24 -30.48 -0.05
N SER A 10 13.98 -30.85 1.20
CA SER A 10 13.41 -29.88 2.14
C SER A 10 14.42 -28.75 2.22
N SER A 11 14.03 -27.55 1.78
CA SER A 11 14.93 -26.41 1.76
C SER A 11 15.53 -26.24 3.16
N ALA A 12 16.86 -26.21 3.27
CA ALA A 12 17.56 -26.16 4.56
C ALA A 12 17.08 -25.01 5.45
N PHE A 13 16.48 -23.98 4.85
CA PHE A 13 15.83 -22.86 5.55
C PHE A 13 14.55 -23.27 6.32
N LEU A 14 13.66 -24.06 5.72
CA LEU A 14 12.42 -24.51 6.39
C LEU A 14 12.68 -25.55 7.49
N ALA A 15 13.89 -26.10 7.58
CA ALA A 15 14.32 -26.94 8.69
C ALA A 15 14.72 -26.13 9.94
N ILE A 16 14.97 -24.83 9.82
CA ILE A 16 15.28 -23.93 10.94
C ILE A 16 14.01 -23.71 11.78
N PRO A 17 14.03 -23.68 13.13
CA PRO A 17 12.84 -23.39 13.94
C PRO A 17 12.13 -22.08 13.55
N LEU A 18 10.79 -22.08 13.61
CA LEU A 18 9.94 -20.95 13.22
C LEU A 18 10.38 -19.62 13.89
N GLU A 19 10.71 -19.67 15.17
CA GLU A 19 11.14 -18.47 15.91
C GLU A 19 12.37 -17.80 15.29
N ILE A 20 13.36 -18.61 14.89
CA ILE A 20 14.58 -18.10 14.24
C ILE A 20 14.25 -17.59 12.82
N ARG A 21 13.36 -18.27 12.08
CA ARG A 21 12.90 -17.77 10.78
C ARG A 21 12.20 -16.42 10.91
N ARG A 22 11.35 -16.23 11.92
CA ARG A 22 10.68 -14.94 12.20
C ARG A 22 11.67 -13.83 12.51
N GLN A 23 12.74 -14.12 13.26
CA GLN A 23 13.82 -13.15 13.48
C GLN A 23 14.53 -12.78 12.16
N ILE A 24 14.80 -13.76 11.29
CA ILE A 24 15.37 -13.52 9.97
C ILE A 24 14.43 -12.67 9.11
N TYR A 25 13.12 -12.95 9.12
CA TYR A 25 12.15 -12.16 8.38
C TYR A 25 12.12 -10.71 8.86
N ARG A 26 12.09 -10.46 10.18
CA ARG A 26 12.14 -9.10 10.74
C ARG A 26 13.42 -8.34 10.34
N TYR A 27 14.54 -9.05 10.19
CA TYR A 27 15.78 -8.45 9.71
C TYR A 27 15.74 -8.13 8.19
N CYS A 28 15.03 -8.95 7.42
CA CYS A 28 14.93 -8.80 5.96
C CYS A 28 13.84 -7.82 5.51
N ILE A 29 12.81 -7.61 6.32
CA ILE A 29 11.71 -6.68 6.04
C ILE A 29 12.14 -5.30 6.53
N PRO A 30 12.06 -4.25 5.68
CA PRO A 30 12.33 -2.90 6.12
C PRO A 30 11.48 -2.53 7.35
N PRO A 31 12.05 -1.86 8.37
CA PRO A 31 11.26 -1.41 9.51
C PRO A 31 10.17 -0.43 9.04
N LYS A 32 8.98 -0.53 9.65
CA LYS A 32 7.83 0.36 9.41
C LYS A 32 7.51 0.56 7.91
N PRO A 33 7.31 -0.52 7.13
CA PRO A 33 7.14 -0.38 5.68
C PRO A 33 5.83 0.36 5.36
N LEU A 34 5.90 1.32 4.45
CA LEU A 34 4.74 2.00 3.89
C LEU A 34 4.27 1.25 2.64
N ILE A 35 3.05 0.73 2.67
CA ILE A 35 2.46 -0.04 1.56
C ILE A 35 1.33 0.79 0.95
N ASP A 36 1.57 1.32 -0.25
CA ASP A 36 0.53 2.00 -1.01
C ASP A 36 -0.38 0.99 -1.71
N VAL A 37 -1.60 0.84 -1.18
CA VAL A 37 -2.63 -0.05 -1.71
C VAL A 37 -3.12 0.43 -3.08
N SER A 38 -3.04 1.73 -3.37
CA SER A 38 -3.48 2.34 -4.63
C SER A 38 -2.47 2.14 -5.77
N SER A 39 -1.16 2.12 -5.50
CA SER A 39 -0.10 2.02 -6.52
C SER A 39 -0.10 0.76 -7.39
N GLY A 40 -1.00 -0.21 -7.18
CA GLY A 40 -1.02 -1.46 -7.93
C GLY A 40 0.24 -2.31 -7.70
N VAL A 41 1.09 -1.95 -6.73
CA VAL A 41 2.27 -2.74 -6.33
C VAL A 41 1.86 -4.14 -5.85
N CYS A 42 0.64 -4.29 -5.31
CA CYS A 42 0.03 -5.60 -5.03
C CYS A 42 -0.16 -6.48 -6.29
N ARG A 43 -0.22 -5.90 -7.50
CA ARG A 43 -0.31 -6.68 -8.75
C ARG A 43 1.03 -7.27 -9.18
N LYS A 44 2.16 -6.62 -8.85
CA LYS A 44 3.48 -7.07 -9.33
C LYS A 44 4.03 -8.30 -8.60
N ASN A 45 3.50 -8.62 -7.42
CA ASN A 45 3.91 -9.79 -6.61
C ASN A 45 2.79 -10.83 -6.43
N ARG A 46 1.86 -10.93 -7.37
CA ARG A 46 0.79 -11.93 -7.29
C ARG A 46 1.38 -13.35 -7.38
N PHE A 47 1.45 -14.03 -6.24
CA PHE A 47 0.97 -15.40 -6.17
C PHE A 47 -0.55 -15.31 -6.34
N ASP A 48 -1.12 -16.04 -7.29
CA ASP A 48 -2.52 -15.88 -7.68
C ASP A 48 -3.47 -16.47 -6.62
N TRP A 49 -3.73 -15.71 -5.55
CA TRP A 49 -4.70 -16.07 -4.52
C TRP A 49 -6.16 -16.13 -5.04
N SER A 50 -6.41 -15.81 -6.31
CA SER A 50 -7.74 -15.93 -6.92
C SER A 50 -8.23 -17.38 -6.94
N GLU A 51 -7.31 -18.36 -7.05
CA GLU A 51 -7.69 -19.76 -7.21
C GLU A 51 -8.26 -20.36 -5.90
N GLU A 52 -7.79 -19.94 -4.72
CA GLU A 52 -8.33 -20.44 -3.42
C GLU A 52 -9.68 -19.84 -3.03
N LEU A 53 -10.11 -18.72 -3.62
CA LEU A 53 -11.42 -18.11 -3.35
C LEU A 53 -12.52 -18.54 -4.34
N ASN A 54 -12.15 -19.17 -5.45
CA ASN A 54 -13.10 -19.61 -6.47
C ASN A 54 -13.56 -21.07 -6.32
N GLU A 55 -13.10 -21.82 -5.32
CA GLU A 55 -13.49 -23.25 -5.22
C GLU A 55 -14.87 -23.50 -4.59
N HIS A 56 -15.58 -22.52 -4.00
CA HIS A 56 -16.79 -22.80 -3.19
C HIS A 56 -18.04 -21.91 -3.45
N HIS A 57 -18.18 -21.27 -4.60
CA HIS A 57 -19.44 -20.61 -4.98
C HIS A 57 -19.80 -20.82 -6.46
N ASP A 58 -20.04 -22.08 -6.85
CA ASP A 58 -20.96 -22.39 -7.95
C ASP A 58 -22.38 -22.31 -7.38
N ASP A 59 -22.98 -21.11 -7.43
CA ASP A 59 -24.42 -20.87 -7.35
C ASP A 59 -24.65 -19.37 -7.64
N LEU A 60 -24.48 -18.97 -8.90
CA LEU A 60 -24.97 -17.69 -9.38
C LEU A 60 -26.15 -17.94 -10.32
N GLU A 61 -27.32 -17.65 -9.76
CA GLU A 61 -28.60 -17.54 -10.43
C GLU A 61 -28.52 -16.61 -11.65
N GLU A 62 -29.15 -17.10 -12.71
CA GLU A 62 -29.50 -16.46 -13.97
C GLU A 62 -30.18 -15.09 -13.72
N PHE A 63 -29.43 -13.99 -13.83
CA PHE A 63 -30.00 -12.65 -13.83
C PHE A 63 -30.66 -12.38 -15.18
N GLY A 64 -31.99 -12.25 -15.14
CA GLY A 64 -32.86 -12.05 -16.28
C GLY A 64 -32.64 -10.74 -17.04
N ASP A 65 -33.07 -10.81 -18.30
CA ASP A 65 -33.03 -9.79 -19.34
C ASP A 65 -33.52 -8.40 -18.88
N ILE A 66 -32.65 -7.40 -18.99
CA ILE A 66 -33.03 -5.99 -18.93
C ILE A 66 -33.27 -5.51 -20.37
N PRO A 67 -34.43 -4.91 -20.69
CA PRO A 67 -34.72 -4.47 -22.04
C PRO A 67 -33.84 -3.28 -22.43
N PHE A 68 -33.17 -3.45 -23.56
CA PHE A 68 -32.39 -2.46 -24.26
C PHE A 68 -33.30 -1.29 -24.70
N ILE A 69 -33.10 -0.11 -24.13
CA ILE A 69 -33.72 1.13 -24.60
C ILE A 69 -32.76 1.73 -25.63
N GLU A 70 -33.18 1.74 -26.90
CA GLU A 70 -32.54 2.51 -27.97
C GLU A 70 -32.64 4.00 -27.63
N ILE A 71 -31.50 4.62 -27.36
CA ILE A 71 -31.37 6.08 -27.26
C ILE A 71 -30.91 6.58 -28.63
N GLU A 72 -31.75 7.40 -29.25
CA GLU A 72 -31.54 8.03 -30.55
C GLU A 72 -30.24 8.86 -30.60
N GLN A 73 -29.58 8.77 -31.75
CA GLN A 73 -28.36 9.49 -32.11
C GLN A 73 -28.59 11.00 -32.11
N GLY A 74 -27.97 11.69 -31.16
CA GLY A 74 -27.82 13.15 -31.12
C GLY A 74 -26.38 13.53 -31.43
N GLU A 75 -26.24 14.42 -32.40
CA GLU A 75 -25.05 14.85 -33.13
C GLU A 75 -23.78 15.10 -32.30
N GLU A 76 -22.67 14.57 -32.80
CA GLU A 76 -21.29 14.75 -32.34
C GLU A 76 -20.89 16.22 -32.42
N SER A 77 -20.58 16.82 -31.26
CA SER A 77 -19.83 18.08 -31.20
C SER A 77 -18.47 17.78 -30.60
N GLU A 78 -17.49 17.58 -31.48
CA GLU A 78 -16.08 17.42 -31.16
C GLU A 78 -15.54 18.72 -30.53
N SER A 79 -15.45 18.73 -29.20
CA SER A 79 -14.56 19.64 -28.47
C SER A 79 -13.83 18.85 -27.40
N GLU A 80 -12.89 18.02 -27.85
CA GLU A 80 -11.88 17.41 -27.00
C GLU A 80 -10.91 18.50 -26.50
N THR A 81 -11.28 19.20 -25.44
CA THR A 81 -10.29 19.79 -24.54
C THR A 81 -9.77 18.66 -23.65
N SER A 82 -8.72 17.97 -24.11
CA SER A 82 -7.96 17.07 -23.25
C SER A 82 -7.28 17.91 -22.17
N ILE A 83 -7.95 18.06 -21.02
CA ILE A 83 -7.34 18.61 -19.82
C ILE A 83 -6.27 17.59 -19.40
N ASP A 84 -5.02 17.98 -19.62
CA ASP A 84 -3.83 17.27 -19.19
C ASP A 84 -3.84 17.14 -17.66
N CYS A 85 -4.32 16.00 -17.16
CA CYS A 85 -4.26 15.62 -15.73
C CYS A 85 -2.84 15.20 -15.30
N GLY A 86 -1.79 15.87 -15.81
CA GLY A 86 -0.38 15.53 -15.64
C GLY A 86 0.14 15.56 -14.19
N ASN A 87 -0.59 16.16 -13.25
CA ASN A 87 -0.12 16.33 -11.86
C ASN A 87 -0.24 15.08 -10.98
N ASN A 88 -1.03 14.07 -11.35
CA ASN A 88 -1.12 12.85 -10.54
C ASN A 88 0.09 11.92 -10.70
N ARG A 89 0.91 12.10 -11.75
CA ARG A 89 2.05 11.23 -12.03
C ARG A 89 3.26 11.53 -11.14
N ILE A 90 3.48 12.81 -10.81
CA ILE A 90 4.61 13.29 -10.00
C ILE A 90 4.57 12.67 -8.59
N MET A 91 3.38 12.48 -8.02
CA MET A 91 3.24 11.86 -6.70
C MET A 91 3.79 10.43 -6.67
N TYR A 92 3.62 9.64 -7.75
CA TYR A 92 4.11 8.26 -7.80
C TYR A 92 5.58 8.12 -8.21
N GLU A 93 6.15 9.14 -8.86
CA GLU A 93 7.57 9.18 -9.25
C GLU A 93 8.49 9.67 -8.10
N LEU A 94 7.97 10.49 -7.19
CA LEU A 94 8.70 10.96 -5.99
C LEU A 94 8.82 9.92 -4.87
N TYR A 95 8.03 8.84 -4.90
CA TYR A 95 8.34 7.68 -4.09
C TYR A 95 9.51 6.97 -4.75
N PRO A 96 10.68 6.86 -4.09
CA PRO A 96 11.85 6.24 -4.68
C PRO A 96 11.42 4.91 -5.25
N SER A 97 11.59 4.76 -6.58
CA SER A 97 11.30 3.57 -7.37
C SER A 97 11.17 2.38 -6.45
N SER A 98 9.93 2.07 -6.08
CA SER A 98 9.62 1.01 -5.15
C SER A 98 9.83 -0.28 -5.91
N ARG A 99 11.12 -0.63 -6.12
CA ARG A 99 11.54 -2.02 -6.16
C ARG A 99 10.92 -2.59 -4.93
N SER A 100 9.78 -3.25 -5.12
CA SER A 100 8.98 -3.66 -4.00
C SER A 100 9.89 -4.56 -3.17
N ALA A 101 10.30 -4.05 -2.03
CA ALA A 101 10.93 -4.85 -1.00
C ALA A 101 9.89 -5.74 -0.33
N PHE A 102 8.65 -5.82 -0.87
CA PHE A 102 7.87 -7.05 -0.90
C PHE A 102 8.80 -8.13 -1.45
N PRO A 103 9.47 -8.87 -0.55
CA PRO A 103 10.68 -9.51 -0.96
C PRO A 103 10.24 -10.68 -1.83
N GLY A 104 11.03 -11.01 -2.85
CA GLY A 104 10.90 -12.29 -3.54
C GLY A 104 10.81 -13.49 -2.57
N LEU A 105 11.09 -13.32 -1.27
CA LEU A 105 10.72 -14.24 -0.19
C LEU A 105 9.25 -14.70 -0.24
N LEU A 106 8.26 -13.81 -0.43
CA LEU A 106 6.84 -14.23 -0.49
C LEU A 106 6.50 -15.01 -1.77
N LEU A 107 7.40 -14.97 -2.76
CA LEU A 107 7.28 -15.73 -4.00
C LEU A 107 8.01 -17.09 -3.90
N CYS A 108 8.66 -17.40 -2.77
CA CYS A 108 9.47 -18.62 -2.64
C CYS A 108 8.63 -19.86 -2.30
N CYS A 109 7.71 -19.79 -1.33
CA CYS A 109 6.77 -20.88 -1.01
C CYS A 109 5.64 -20.43 -0.08
N ARG A 110 4.51 -21.16 -0.09
CA ARG A 110 3.31 -20.90 0.73
C ARG A 110 3.63 -20.73 2.21
N GLN A 111 4.49 -21.59 2.76
CA GLN A 111 4.86 -21.55 4.17
C GLN A 111 5.58 -20.25 4.55
N ILE A 112 6.55 -19.79 3.75
CA ILE A 112 7.21 -18.50 4.03
C ILE A 112 6.20 -17.36 3.95
N THR A 113 5.27 -17.43 2.99
CA THR A 113 4.23 -16.40 2.83
C THR A 113 3.32 -16.32 4.04
N GLU A 114 2.84 -17.45 4.55
CA GLU A 114 2.03 -17.51 5.76
C GLU A 114 2.80 -16.95 6.97
N GLU A 115 4.07 -17.33 7.15
CA GLU A 115 4.89 -16.90 8.28
C GLU A 115 5.25 -15.41 8.26
N VAL A 116 5.46 -14.84 7.07
CA VAL A 116 5.84 -13.43 6.88
C VAL A 116 4.61 -12.51 6.89
N THR A 117 3.44 -13.00 6.49
CA THR A 117 2.21 -12.20 6.44
C THR A 117 1.91 -11.54 7.78
N ASP A 118 2.04 -12.27 8.89
CA ASP A 118 1.81 -11.69 10.22
C ASP A 118 2.74 -10.51 10.50
N ILE A 119 4.04 -10.69 10.22
CA ILE A 119 5.06 -9.69 10.50
C ILE A 119 4.86 -8.46 9.63
N LEU A 120 4.51 -8.67 8.36
CA LEU A 120 4.35 -7.59 7.40
C LEU A 120 3.12 -6.74 7.72
N TYR A 121 1.97 -7.34 7.99
CA TYR A 121 0.74 -6.58 8.22
C TYR A 121 0.65 -5.94 9.62
N ASP A 122 1.31 -6.53 10.62
CA ASP A 122 1.34 -6.00 11.99
C ASP A 122 2.12 -4.67 12.09
N ASP A 123 3.23 -4.56 11.36
CA ASP A 123 4.10 -3.39 11.43
C ASP A 123 4.03 -2.45 10.22
N ALA A 124 3.44 -2.88 9.10
CA ALA A 124 3.25 -2.02 7.94
C ALA A 124 2.23 -0.92 8.19
N THR A 125 2.50 0.24 7.60
CA THR A 125 1.51 1.31 7.45
C THR A 125 0.88 1.21 6.06
N MET A 126 -0.42 0.98 6.02
CA MET A 126 -1.17 0.89 4.76
C MET A 126 -1.60 2.29 4.31
N LEU A 127 -1.17 2.74 3.14
CA LEU A 127 -1.62 3.99 2.53
C LEU A 127 -2.79 3.69 1.59
N VAL A 128 -3.94 4.33 1.82
CA VAL A 128 -5.18 4.09 1.08
C VAL A 128 -5.81 5.42 0.66
N GLY A 129 -5.86 5.67 -0.65
CA GLY A 129 -6.68 6.76 -1.20
C GLY A 129 -8.13 6.33 -1.36
N LEU A 130 -9.08 6.99 -0.68
CA LEU A 130 -10.51 6.73 -0.87
C LEU A 130 -11.05 7.24 -2.22
N HIS A 131 -10.33 8.17 -2.82
CA HIS A 131 -10.69 8.87 -4.04
C HIS A 131 -10.33 8.11 -5.33
N ASP A 132 -9.84 6.87 -5.22
CA ASP A 132 -9.48 5.97 -6.32
C ASP A 132 -10.07 4.57 -6.05
N LEU A 133 -9.60 3.55 -6.76
CA LEU A 133 -9.82 2.13 -6.54
C LEU A 133 -9.28 1.60 -5.18
N GLY A 134 -8.98 2.46 -4.20
CA GLY A 134 -8.41 2.09 -2.91
C GLY A 134 -9.26 1.07 -2.17
N GLN A 135 -10.57 1.31 -2.03
CA GLN A 135 -11.50 0.36 -1.42
C GLN A 135 -11.54 -0.98 -2.19
N THR A 136 -11.62 -0.94 -3.52
CA THR A 136 -11.65 -2.15 -4.35
C THR A 136 -10.35 -2.95 -4.25
N LYS A 137 -9.20 -2.27 -4.14
CA LYS A 137 -7.89 -2.91 -3.96
C LYS A 137 -7.75 -3.48 -2.54
N LEU A 138 -8.27 -2.76 -1.54
CA LEU A 138 -8.34 -3.22 -0.15
C LEU A 138 -9.24 -4.46 0.00
N ALA A 139 -10.36 -4.50 -0.74
CA ALA A 139 -11.26 -5.66 -0.81
C ALA A 139 -10.56 -6.93 -1.28
N LYS A 140 -9.60 -6.78 -2.20
CA LYS A 140 -8.81 -7.86 -2.80
C LYS A 140 -7.67 -8.34 -1.91
N LEU A 141 -7.38 -7.66 -0.80
CA LEU A 141 -6.43 -8.18 0.17
C LEU A 141 -7.01 -9.44 0.83
N PRO A 142 -6.18 -10.45 1.13
CA PRO A 142 -6.61 -11.65 1.83
C PRO A 142 -7.27 -11.33 3.18
N LYS A 143 -7.78 -12.36 3.88
CA LYS A 143 -8.20 -12.25 5.30
C LYS A 143 -7.13 -11.62 6.20
N ALA A 144 -5.86 -11.63 5.78
CA ALA A 144 -4.77 -10.89 6.39
C ALA A 144 -5.03 -9.37 6.55
N ARG A 145 -6.01 -8.78 5.86
CA ARG A 145 -6.42 -7.38 6.08
C ARG A 145 -6.89 -7.10 7.52
N GLU A 146 -7.40 -8.11 8.22
CA GLU A 146 -7.77 -8.02 9.64
C GLU A 146 -6.55 -7.81 10.55
N LYS A 147 -5.34 -8.09 10.04
CA LYS A 147 -4.07 -7.91 10.76
C LYS A 147 -3.50 -6.51 10.59
N ILE A 148 -4.10 -5.64 9.77
CA ILE A 148 -3.64 -4.27 9.58
C ILE A 148 -3.81 -3.51 10.89
N ARG A 149 -2.71 -2.96 11.42
CA ARG A 149 -2.72 -2.18 12.67
C ARG A 149 -2.50 -0.68 12.45
N LYS A 150 -1.90 -0.28 11.33
CA LYS A 150 -1.55 1.10 11.01
C LYS A 150 -2.02 1.44 9.59
N MET A 151 -2.73 2.56 9.46
CA MET A 151 -3.26 2.99 8.17
C MET A 151 -3.16 4.51 8.03
N ILE A 152 -2.88 4.98 6.82
CA ILE A 152 -3.02 6.38 6.41
C ILE A 152 -4.10 6.44 5.33
N LEU A 153 -5.15 7.20 5.60
CA LEU A 153 -6.28 7.41 4.70
C LEU A 153 -6.13 8.75 3.99
N ILE A 154 -6.21 8.78 2.66
CA ILE A 154 -6.12 10.01 1.87
C ILE A 154 -7.50 10.38 1.31
N LEU A 155 -8.04 11.51 1.78
CA LEU A 155 -9.27 12.13 1.31
C LEU A 155 -8.89 13.32 0.42
N ARG A 156 -9.14 13.19 -0.89
CA ARG A 156 -8.82 14.22 -1.89
C ARG A 156 -10.05 14.58 -2.71
N PRO A 157 -10.21 15.83 -3.16
CA PRO A 157 -11.35 16.29 -3.94
C PRO A 157 -11.21 15.88 -5.42
N THR A 158 -11.12 14.59 -5.73
CA THR A 158 -11.07 14.11 -7.12
C THR A 158 -12.46 13.90 -7.69
N PRO A 159 -12.65 13.90 -9.03
CA PRO A 159 -13.95 13.58 -9.63
C PRO A 159 -14.55 12.26 -9.15
N ALA A 160 -13.72 11.24 -8.93
CA ALA A 160 -14.14 9.94 -8.42
C ALA A 160 -14.64 10.00 -6.96
N PHE A 161 -14.09 10.91 -6.14
CA PHE A 161 -14.55 11.14 -4.76
C PHE A 161 -15.98 11.69 -4.70
N TYR A 162 -16.42 12.41 -5.73
CA TYR A 162 -17.77 12.96 -5.83
C TYR A 162 -18.82 11.99 -6.37
N ASN A 163 -18.46 10.72 -6.62
CA ASN A 163 -19.41 9.70 -7.04
C ASN A 163 -20.56 9.56 -6.01
N PRO A 164 -21.83 9.76 -6.38
CA PRO A 164 -22.99 9.61 -5.49
C PRO A 164 -23.11 8.23 -4.85
N ASP A 165 -22.61 7.20 -5.53
CA ASP A 165 -22.75 5.81 -5.09
C ASP A 165 -21.59 5.36 -4.18
N PHE A 166 -20.53 6.18 -4.05
CA PHE A 166 -19.41 5.84 -3.19
C PHE A 166 -19.85 5.78 -1.72
N ARG A 167 -19.63 4.62 -1.10
CA ARG A 167 -19.82 4.37 0.32
C ARG A 167 -18.72 3.44 0.83
N MET A 168 -18.29 3.69 2.07
CA MET A 168 -17.41 2.76 2.78
C MET A 168 -18.17 1.45 3.03
N ASP A 169 -17.80 0.39 2.32
CA ASP A 169 -18.40 -0.94 2.49
C ASP A 169 -18.11 -1.50 3.90
N PRO A 170 -19.13 -1.69 4.75
CA PRO A 170 -18.93 -2.19 6.10
C PRO A 170 -18.24 -3.56 6.17
N ASN A 171 -18.42 -4.42 5.16
CA ASN A 171 -17.80 -5.74 5.12
C ASN A 171 -16.28 -5.69 4.97
N ILE A 172 -15.77 -4.60 4.39
CA ILE A 172 -14.34 -4.35 4.25
C ILE A 172 -13.86 -3.59 5.47
N TRP A 173 -14.47 -2.43 5.74
CA TRP A 173 -13.94 -1.45 6.67
C TRP A 173 -14.12 -1.81 8.14
N ASN A 174 -15.21 -2.47 8.54
CA ASN A 174 -15.39 -2.87 9.94
C ASN A 174 -14.25 -3.79 10.42
N SER A 175 -13.82 -4.71 9.54
CA SER A 175 -12.76 -5.68 9.85
C SER A 175 -11.38 -5.02 10.02
N ILE A 176 -11.17 -3.86 9.39
CA ILE A 176 -9.91 -3.13 9.44
C ILE A 176 -9.95 -2.13 10.58
N LEU A 177 -10.95 -1.25 10.62
CA LEU A 177 -11.05 -0.15 11.59
C LEU A 177 -11.13 -0.66 13.04
N SER A 178 -11.75 -1.82 13.28
CA SER A 178 -11.80 -2.41 14.62
C SER A 178 -10.44 -2.91 15.13
N ASN A 179 -9.49 -3.18 14.23
CA ASN A 179 -8.16 -3.71 14.54
C ASN A 179 -7.05 -2.66 14.48
N LEU A 180 -7.34 -1.44 14.00
CA LEU A 180 -6.36 -0.37 13.93
C LEU A 180 -5.91 0.07 15.33
N SER A 181 -4.60 0.18 15.49
CA SER A 181 -3.95 0.87 16.60
C SER A 181 -3.66 2.34 16.27
N MET A 182 -3.49 2.67 14.99
CA MET A 182 -3.19 4.02 14.53
C MET A 182 -3.86 4.27 13.17
N LEU A 183 -4.52 5.43 13.07
CA LEU A 183 -5.11 5.95 11.86
C LEU A 183 -4.58 7.36 11.58
N GLY A 184 -3.77 7.50 10.55
CA GLY A 184 -3.44 8.78 9.94
C GLY A 184 -4.50 9.17 8.90
N ILE A 185 -4.85 10.44 8.81
CA ILE A 185 -5.80 10.94 7.81
C ILE A 185 -5.22 12.20 7.17
N ILE A 186 -5.03 12.16 5.86
CA ILE A 186 -4.67 13.33 5.05
C ILE A 186 -5.96 13.82 4.40
N ALA A 187 -6.43 15.01 4.80
CA ALA A 187 -7.69 15.57 4.35
C ALA A 187 -7.47 16.85 3.55
N GLU A 188 -7.39 16.69 2.23
CA GLU A 188 -7.22 17.80 1.28
C GLU A 188 -8.58 18.39 0.90
N GLN A 189 -8.76 19.68 1.20
CA GLN A 189 -9.89 20.45 0.69
C GLN A 189 -9.63 20.92 -0.75
N PRO A 190 -10.68 21.19 -1.54
CA PRO A 190 -10.56 21.95 -2.78
C PRO A 190 -9.81 23.27 -2.54
N SER A 191 -8.89 23.62 -3.44
CA SER A 191 -8.08 24.84 -3.34
C SER A 191 -8.34 25.81 -4.51
N LYS A 192 -7.99 27.09 -4.31
CA LYS A 192 -8.06 28.14 -5.35
C LYS A 192 -7.24 27.83 -6.60
N THR A 193 -6.23 26.98 -6.47
CA THR A 193 -5.36 26.60 -7.60
C THR A 193 -6.10 25.69 -8.59
N GLU A 194 -7.11 24.97 -8.12
CA GLU A 194 -7.86 24.00 -8.93
C GLU A 194 -9.25 24.49 -9.31
N TRP A 195 -9.81 25.42 -8.53
CA TRP A 195 -11.19 25.90 -8.67
C TRP A 195 -11.26 27.43 -8.70
N PRO A 196 -12.10 28.02 -9.59
CA PRO A 196 -12.38 29.45 -9.57
C PRO A 196 -12.88 29.90 -8.19
N GLU A 197 -12.48 31.10 -7.77
CA GLU A 197 -12.85 31.64 -6.44
C GLU A 197 -14.37 31.71 -6.23
N GLU A 198 -15.13 31.99 -7.30
CA GLU A 198 -16.60 32.05 -7.28
C GLU A 198 -17.26 30.69 -6.98
N GLU A 199 -16.60 29.59 -7.34
CA GLU A 199 -17.12 28.23 -7.14
C GLU A 199 -16.54 27.55 -5.91
N LEU A 200 -15.41 28.06 -5.39
CA LEU A 200 -14.64 27.39 -4.34
C LEU A 200 -15.47 27.12 -3.10
N GLU A 201 -16.24 28.10 -2.62
CA GLU A 201 -17.05 27.92 -1.40
C GLU A 201 -18.07 26.78 -1.55
N ASN A 202 -18.77 26.74 -2.69
CA ASN A 202 -19.71 25.67 -3.00
C ASN A 202 -19.01 24.30 -3.14
N THR A 203 -17.82 24.27 -3.75
CA THR A 203 -17.04 23.04 -3.91
C THR A 203 -16.52 22.53 -2.57
N VAL A 204 -16.08 23.42 -1.67
CA VAL A 204 -15.69 23.08 -0.29
C VAL A 204 -16.89 22.54 0.49
N ASP A 205 -18.06 23.16 0.40
CA ASP A 205 -19.26 22.69 1.11
C ASP A 205 -19.76 21.34 0.57
N LYS A 206 -19.66 21.10 -0.74
CA LYS A 206 -19.88 19.79 -1.35
C LYS A 206 -18.89 18.75 -0.83
N TRP A 207 -17.61 19.10 -0.73
CA TRP A 207 -16.58 18.22 -0.18
C TRP A 207 -16.86 17.88 1.28
N ILE A 208 -17.21 18.87 2.12
CA ILE A 208 -17.58 18.67 3.52
C ILE A 208 -18.79 17.74 3.65
N THR A 209 -19.81 17.94 2.82
CA THR A 209 -21.01 17.09 2.78
C THR A 209 -20.66 15.63 2.48
N ARG A 210 -19.60 15.38 1.68
CA ARG A 210 -19.11 14.03 1.36
C ARG A 210 -18.20 13.44 2.43
N VAL A 211 -17.32 14.23 3.02
CA VAL A 211 -16.38 13.76 4.05
C VAL A 211 -17.07 13.51 5.38
N THR A 212 -18.08 14.29 5.74
CA THR A 212 -18.81 14.15 7.01
C THR A 212 -19.30 12.71 7.29
N PRO A 213 -20.07 12.05 6.41
CA PRO A 213 -20.53 10.68 6.66
C PRO A 213 -19.39 9.65 6.72
N ILE A 214 -18.27 9.89 6.03
CA ILE A 214 -17.06 9.07 6.11
C ILE A 214 -16.47 9.18 7.51
N CYS A 215 -16.27 10.41 8.01
CA CYS A 215 -15.74 10.65 9.35
C CYS A 215 -16.67 10.11 10.45
N ASP A 216 -17.98 10.28 10.31
CA ASP A 216 -18.97 9.74 11.25
C ASP A 216 -18.95 8.20 11.30
N TYR A 217 -18.71 7.56 10.17
CA TYR A 217 -18.57 6.11 10.11
C TYR A 217 -17.25 5.65 10.75
N ILE A 218 -16.14 6.32 10.44
CA ILE A 218 -14.83 6.04 11.05
C ILE A 218 -14.90 6.20 12.56
N GLY A 219 -15.43 7.32 13.07
CA GLY A 219 -15.52 7.60 14.49
C GLY A 219 -16.32 6.57 15.29
N ARG A 220 -17.35 5.98 14.67
CA ARG A 220 -18.15 4.90 15.27
C ARG A 220 -17.48 3.52 15.20
N SER A 221 -16.70 3.27 14.14
CA SER A 221 -16.16 1.93 13.85
C SER A 221 -14.74 1.74 14.38
N LEU A 222 -14.00 2.82 14.58
CA LEU A 222 -12.62 2.81 15.04
C LEU A 222 -12.56 2.49 16.54
N GLY A 223 -11.70 1.52 16.92
CA GLY A 223 -11.45 1.15 18.30
C GLY A 223 -11.13 2.36 19.18
N ARG A 224 -11.62 2.40 20.42
CA ARG A 224 -11.50 3.58 21.31
C ARG A 224 -10.06 3.98 21.62
N GLU A 225 -9.17 2.99 21.69
CA GLU A 225 -7.76 3.15 22.02
C GLU A 225 -6.90 3.50 20.81
N ALA A 226 -7.46 3.45 19.60
CA ALA A 226 -6.72 3.77 18.38
C ALA A 226 -6.36 5.25 18.37
N GLU A 227 -5.09 5.53 18.05
CA GLU A 227 -4.60 6.88 17.84
C GLU A 227 -5.11 7.43 16.51
N VAL A 228 -5.59 8.67 16.50
CA VAL A 228 -6.04 9.36 15.29
C VAL A 228 -5.20 10.60 15.08
N VAL A 229 -4.46 10.63 13.98
CA VAL A 229 -3.65 11.78 13.57
C VAL A 229 -4.22 12.33 12.26
N VAL A 230 -4.53 13.62 12.22
CA VAL A 230 -5.15 14.26 11.06
C VAL A 230 -4.27 15.39 10.56
N ASP A 231 -3.90 15.37 9.30
CA ASP A 231 -3.35 16.52 8.60
C ASP A 231 -4.46 17.18 7.79
N ALA A 232 -4.88 18.34 8.30
CA ALA A 232 -5.94 19.16 7.75
C ALA A 232 -5.38 20.39 7.00
N ASN A 233 -4.05 20.52 6.88
CA ASN A 233 -3.40 21.69 6.27
C ASN A 233 -3.91 23.04 6.83
N ASP A 234 -4.09 23.11 8.15
CA ASP A 234 -4.63 24.28 8.86
C ASP A 234 -6.04 24.74 8.42
N GLU A 235 -6.77 23.92 7.65
CA GLU A 235 -8.11 24.24 7.17
C GLU A 235 -9.16 24.10 8.27
N ALA A 236 -9.60 25.24 8.83
CA ALA A 236 -10.53 25.28 9.96
C ALA A 236 -11.85 24.51 9.72
N LYS A 237 -12.37 24.56 8.48
CA LYS A 237 -13.56 23.78 8.11
C LYS A 237 -13.31 22.26 8.19
N THR A 238 -12.12 21.78 7.80
CA THR A 238 -11.73 20.37 7.92
C THR A 238 -11.63 19.97 9.38
N VAL A 239 -10.91 20.76 10.18
CA VAL A 239 -10.72 20.52 11.61
C VAL A 239 -12.08 20.35 12.31
N ASN A 240 -13.04 21.23 12.02
CA ASN A 240 -14.39 21.16 12.59
C ASN A 240 -15.12 19.85 12.24
N VAL A 241 -15.03 19.39 10.99
CA VAL A 241 -15.66 18.12 10.57
C VAL A 241 -15.11 16.94 11.37
N PHE A 242 -13.78 16.86 11.52
CA PHE A 242 -13.14 15.78 12.27
C PHE A 242 -13.42 15.85 13.78
N GLU A 243 -13.35 17.04 14.37
CA GLU A 243 -13.63 17.24 15.79
C GLU A 243 -15.10 16.93 16.13
N LYS A 244 -16.03 17.25 15.23
CA LYS A 244 -17.45 16.89 15.40
C LYS A 244 -17.68 15.38 15.32
N ALA A 245 -17.04 14.70 14.38
CA ALA A 245 -17.19 13.26 14.18
C ALA A 245 -16.49 12.42 15.25
N MET A 246 -15.36 12.92 15.77
CA MET A 246 -14.51 12.22 16.75
C MET A 246 -14.01 13.17 17.85
N PRO A 247 -14.91 13.67 18.73
CA PRO A 247 -14.58 14.73 19.70
C PRO A 247 -13.44 14.35 20.65
N GLY A 248 -12.42 15.19 20.71
CA GLY A 248 -11.23 15.04 21.56
C GLY A 248 -10.33 13.87 21.20
N ARG A 249 -10.58 13.17 20.09
CA ARG A 249 -9.78 12.00 19.67
C ARG A 249 -8.74 12.32 18.61
N CYS A 250 -8.90 13.42 17.87
CA CYS A 250 -8.03 13.77 16.75
C CYS A 250 -6.84 14.59 17.24
N ARG A 251 -5.62 14.15 16.92
CA ARG A 251 -4.41 14.97 17.00
C ARG A 251 -4.15 15.59 15.63
N PHE A 252 -4.25 16.92 15.55
CA PHE A 252 -3.95 17.63 14.31
C PHE A 252 -2.44 17.87 14.18
N GLN A 253 -1.84 17.36 13.11
CA GLN A 253 -0.40 17.41 12.87
C GLN A 253 -0.11 17.35 11.37
N ASN A 254 0.92 18.06 10.93
CA ASN A 254 1.40 18.01 9.55
C ASN A 254 2.17 16.71 9.30
N PHE A 255 1.78 15.96 8.26
CA PHE A 255 2.55 14.84 7.74
C PHE A 255 3.52 15.34 6.67
N SER A 256 4.81 15.02 6.81
CA SER A 256 5.82 15.32 5.79
C SER A 256 5.48 14.73 4.43
N MET A 257 4.89 13.52 4.39
CA MET A 257 4.43 12.92 3.14
C MET A 257 3.25 13.65 2.50
N ALA A 258 2.47 14.39 3.29
CA ALA A 258 1.36 15.18 2.78
C ALA A 258 1.82 16.51 2.20
N ASP A 259 3.09 16.93 2.41
CA ASP A 259 3.62 18.14 1.79
C ASP A 259 3.60 18.08 0.26
N VAL A 260 3.69 16.89 -0.33
CA VAL A 260 3.52 16.69 -1.78
C VAL A 260 2.07 16.93 -2.20
N ILE A 261 1.10 16.54 -1.37
CA ILE A 261 -0.33 16.69 -1.63
C ILE A 261 -0.72 18.16 -1.47
N PHE A 262 -0.39 18.75 -0.31
CA PHE A 262 -0.70 20.14 0.03
C PHE A 262 0.22 21.17 -0.64
N ARG A 263 1.26 20.73 -1.36
CA ARG A 263 2.27 21.61 -1.98
C ARG A 263 2.90 22.53 -0.93
N ARG A 264 3.39 21.96 0.16
CA ARG A 264 4.09 22.69 1.25
C ARG A 264 5.60 22.58 1.12
N GLY A 265 6.30 23.52 1.75
CA GLY A 265 7.77 23.51 1.85
C GLY A 265 8.44 23.48 0.47
N ARG A 266 9.31 22.49 0.24
CA ARG A 266 10.02 22.33 -1.04
C ARG A 266 9.11 22.03 -2.25
N TYR A 267 7.88 21.61 -2.00
CA TYR A 267 6.88 21.33 -3.04
C TYR A 267 5.92 22.51 -3.26
N SER A 268 6.13 23.63 -2.57
CA SER A 268 5.33 24.83 -2.77
C SER A 268 5.53 25.41 -4.16
N GLN A 269 4.49 26.03 -4.70
CA GLN A 269 4.51 26.60 -6.05
C GLN A 269 5.53 27.75 -6.18
N GLU A 270 6.00 28.30 -5.05
CA GLU A 270 7.05 29.32 -5.00
C GLU A 270 8.47 28.73 -5.20
N SER A 271 8.64 27.40 -5.19
CA SER A 271 9.93 26.73 -5.45
C SER A 271 10.19 26.44 -6.94
N LEU A 272 9.35 26.94 -7.85
CA LEU A 272 9.33 26.67 -9.29
C LEU A 272 10.45 27.34 -10.11
N ASP A 273 11.67 27.42 -9.59
CA ASP A 273 12.90 27.50 -10.41
C ASP A 273 13.48 26.07 -10.52
N TRP A 274 12.77 25.17 -11.22
CA TRP A 274 13.15 23.75 -11.36
C TRP A 274 14.29 23.50 -12.35
N ASP A 275 14.91 24.54 -12.93
CA ASP A 275 15.96 24.37 -13.93
C ASP A 275 17.30 23.90 -13.33
N ASP A 276 17.50 23.96 -12.00
CA ASP A 276 18.83 23.77 -11.38
C ASP A 276 18.94 22.68 -10.28
N VAL A 277 17.90 21.88 -10.00
CA VAL A 277 17.97 20.93 -8.85
C VAL A 277 18.29 19.50 -9.31
N ASP A 278 19.57 19.17 -9.17
CA ASP A 278 20.15 17.82 -9.31
C ASP A 278 19.41 16.79 -8.43
N ASP A 279 18.92 15.72 -9.06
CA ASP A 279 18.09 14.64 -8.50
C ASP A 279 18.85 13.79 -7.46
N GLY A 280 19.10 14.35 -6.29
CA GLY A 280 19.55 13.60 -5.13
C GLY A 280 18.44 12.68 -4.58
N PRO A 281 18.71 11.40 -4.25
CA PRO A 281 17.68 10.48 -3.78
C PRO A 281 17.09 10.93 -2.44
N THR A 282 15.80 11.25 -2.45
CA THR A 282 15.04 11.50 -1.22
C THR A 282 14.96 10.22 -0.39
N SER A 283 15.58 10.21 0.79
CA SER A 283 15.53 9.08 1.72
C SER A 283 14.22 9.09 2.51
N CYS A 284 13.46 8.00 2.49
CA CYS A 284 12.22 7.85 3.26
C CYS A 284 12.41 7.81 4.80
N ARG A 285 13.65 7.98 5.31
CA ARG A 285 13.96 7.90 6.74
C ARG A 285 13.34 9.03 7.56
N ASP A 286 13.10 10.20 6.97
CA ASP A 286 12.66 11.38 7.72
C ASP A 286 11.12 11.45 7.90
N ILE A 287 10.36 10.43 7.46
CA ILE A 287 8.88 10.48 7.43
C ILE A 287 8.24 9.98 8.73
N ILE A 288 8.92 9.15 9.52
CA ILE A 288 8.33 8.48 10.70
C ILE A 288 9.24 8.55 11.96
N ASP A 289 10.48 9.05 11.85
CA ASP A 289 11.46 8.97 12.94
C ASP A 289 11.31 10.02 14.06
N ASP A 290 10.41 11.01 13.94
CA ASP A 290 10.21 12.01 15.00
C ASP A 290 9.44 11.48 16.23
N CYS A 291 9.06 10.19 16.26
CA CYS A 291 8.32 9.60 17.37
C CYS A 291 9.07 8.54 18.20
N GLU A 292 10.23 8.02 17.79
CA GLU A 292 10.94 6.99 18.59
C GLU A 292 12.46 7.11 18.49
N GLU A 293 13.07 7.76 19.48
CA GLU A 293 14.52 7.84 19.63
C GLU A 293 15.10 6.53 20.23
N LYS A 294 16.18 6.04 19.59
CA LYS A 294 17.23 5.10 20.07
C LYS A 294 16.97 3.59 19.96
N ILE A 295 18.08 2.89 19.60
CA ILE A 295 18.36 1.42 19.51
C ILE A 295 18.27 0.92 18.05
N ALA A 296 19.28 0.36 17.37
CA ALA A 296 20.59 -0.18 17.74
C ALA A 296 21.55 -0.21 16.52
N ASP A 297 22.72 0.40 16.67
CA ASP A 297 23.92 0.07 15.90
C ASP A 297 24.75 -0.93 16.70
N THR A 298 24.68 -2.24 16.40
CA THR A 298 25.75 -3.20 16.78
C THR A 298 25.69 -4.61 16.16
N VAL A 299 24.65 -5.03 15.42
CA VAL A 299 24.54 -6.43 14.92
C VAL A 299 24.78 -6.58 13.40
N PHE A 300 25.18 -5.49 12.73
CA PHE A 300 25.19 -5.38 11.27
C PHE A 300 26.15 -6.31 10.48
N PRO A 301 27.32 -6.78 11.00
CA PRO A 301 28.25 -7.56 10.15
C PRO A 301 27.95 -9.07 10.03
N TYR A 302 27.32 -9.70 11.04
CA TYR A 302 27.36 -11.17 11.15
C TYR A 302 26.29 -11.90 10.30
N VAL A 303 25.13 -11.28 10.10
CA VAL A 303 24.00 -11.90 9.38
C VAL A 303 24.17 -11.78 7.87
N LEU A 304 24.70 -10.64 7.38
CA LEU A 304 24.99 -10.43 5.96
C LEU A 304 26.07 -11.40 5.45
N PHE A 305 27.05 -11.72 6.30
CA PHE A 305 28.10 -12.70 5.98
C PHE A 305 27.52 -14.11 5.77
N SER A 306 26.48 -14.48 6.53
CA SER A 306 25.83 -15.79 6.42
C SER A 306 25.01 -15.94 5.13
N PHE A 307 24.33 -14.87 4.69
CA PHE A 307 23.56 -14.89 3.43
C PHE A 307 24.44 -14.90 2.18
N ILE A 308 25.57 -14.17 2.18
CA ILE A 308 26.55 -14.21 1.08
C ILE A 308 27.17 -15.62 0.99
N ASN A 309 27.43 -16.26 2.13
CA ASN A 309 27.95 -17.63 2.15
C ASN A 309 26.93 -18.66 1.69
N LEU A 310 25.63 -18.47 1.96
CA LEU A 310 24.58 -19.36 1.45
C LEU A 310 24.49 -19.35 -0.08
N LYS A 311 24.55 -18.16 -0.71
CA LYS A 311 24.60 -18.05 -2.19
C LYS A 311 25.87 -18.65 -2.78
N ARG A 312 27.02 -18.52 -2.10
CA ARG A 312 28.29 -19.13 -2.54
C ARG A 312 28.27 -20.65 -2.46
N LEU A 313 27.65 -21.22 -1.43
CA LEU A 313 27.50 -22.67 -1.26
C LEU A 313 26.58 -23.28 -2.33
N ASP A 314 25.46 -22.64 -2.67
CA ASP A 314 24.56 -23.11 -3.74
C ASP A 314 25.25 -23.07 -5.11
N THR A 315 26.04 -22.03 -5.37
CA THR A 315 26.81 -21.91 -6.63
C THR A 315 27.91 -22.97 -6.72
N ALA A 316 28.61 -23.25 -5.62
CA ALA A 316 29.65 -24.27 -5.56
C ALA A 316 29.08 -25.70 -5.72
N ALA A 317 27.91 -25.97 -5.16
CA ALA A 317 27.21 -27.24 -5.33
C ALA A 317 26.78 -27.48 -6.79
N LYS A 318 26.23 -26.44 -7.46
CA LYS A 318 25.86 -26.50 -8.89
C LYS A 318 27.07 -26.74 -9.80
N LEU A 319 28.20 -26.09 -9.50
CA LEU A 319 29.46 -26.27 -10.25
C LEU A 319 30.05 -27.68 -10.10
N ASN A 320 29.98 -28.26 -8.90
CA ASN A 320 30.41 -29.64 -8.69
C ASN A 320 29.51 -30.65 -9.39
N LEU A 321 28.20 -30.41 -9.44
CA LEU A 321 27.26 -31.28 -10.14
C LEU A 321 27.49 -31.26 -11.67
N LEU A 322 27.79 -30.09 -12.24
CA LEU A 322 28.16 -29.93 -13.66
C LEU A 322 29.44 -30.70 -13.99
N LYS A 323 30.49 -30.55 -13.17
CA LYS A 323 31.76 -31.28 -13.35
C LYS A 323 31.60 -32.79 -13.25
N GLN A 324 30.66 -33.29 -12.45
CA GLN A 324 30.38 -34.72 -12.37
C GLN A 324 29.59 -35.24 -13.58
N LYS A 325 28.76 -34.41 -14.23
CA LYS A 325 28.05 -34.78 -15.45
C LYS A 325 29.00 -34.86 -16.65
N GLU A 326 29.95 -33.93 -16.78
CA GLU A 326 30.97 -33.95 -17.85
C GLU A 326 31.86 -35.19 -17.78
N LYS A 327 32.20 -35.68 -16.58
CA LYS A 327 33.02 -36.90 -16.41
C LYS A 327 32.30 -38.20 -16.72
N LYS A 328 30.97 -38.19 -16.88
CA LYS A 328 30.16 -39.41 -17.12
C LYS A 328 29.71 -39.56 -18.57
N GLN A 329 30.06 -38.64 -19.45
CA GLN A 329 29.71 -38.75 -20.87
C GLN A 329 30.73 -39.67 -21.55
N PRO A 330 30.32 -40.88 -22.01
CA PRO A 330 31.23 -41.75 -22.73
C PRO A 330 31.62 -41.08 -24.06
N PRO A 331 32.85 -41.33 -24.56
CA PRO A 331 33.28 -40.79 -25.84
C PRO A 331 32.29 -41.23 -26.92
N SER A 332 31.74 -40.25 -27.64
CA SER A 332 30.92 -40.51 -28.83
C SER A 332 31.79 -41.23 -29.85
N ALA A 333 31.39 -42.46 -30.19
CA ALA A 333 32.00 -43.27 -31.24
C ALA A 333 31.63 -42.75 -32.63
#